data_AF-A0A5C5U030-F1
#
_entry.id   AF-A0A5C5U030-F1
#
_cell.length_a   1.000
_cell.length_b   1.000
_cell.length_c   1.000
_cell.angle_alpha   90.00
_cell.angle_beta   90.00
_cell.angle_gamma   90.00
#
_symmetry.space_group_name_H-M   'P 1'
#
loop_
_entity.id
_entity.type
_entity.pdbx_description
1 polymer ?
#
loop_
_entity_poly.entity_id
_entity_poly.type
_entity_poly.pdbx_seq_one_letter_code
_entity_poly.pdbx_strand_id
1 'polypeptide(L)'
;MLETRHGSCHCGQVRFRCTLDLAPQGERSPQLRPGPWYATNLRCTCSYCRKTRIWKAHVPAEAFELLEGAGLGRYRFGSGTIEHCFCRNCGTTTFSRADFEVMGGPFVCVNVARLDDVPFEALDRAPVRLEDGANDDWEAIPAHAGWL
;
A
#
# COMPACT_ATOMS: atom_id res chain seq x y z
N MET A 1 -4.62 15.41 0.94
CA MET A 1 -5.48 15.51 2.11
C MET A 1 -6.06 14.13 2.37
N LEU A 2 -6.38 13.82 3.62
CA LEU A 2 -7.03 12.56 3.97
C LEU A 2 -8.42 12.48 3.35
N GLU A 3 -8.64 11.44 2.55
CA GLU A 3 -9.91 11.20 1.87
C GLU A 3 -10.23 9.71 1.89
N THR A 4 -11.52 9.37 2.00
CA THR A 4 -11.99 8.00 1.81
C THR A 4 -12.07 7.69 0.33
N ARG A 5 -11.36 6.64 -0.08
CA ARG A 5 -11.26 6.15 -1.45
C ARG A 5 -11.77 4.73 -1.55
N HIS A 6 -12.25 4.35 -2.72
CA HIS A 6 -12.67 3.00 -3.06
C HIS A 6 -11.62 2.35 -3.94
N GLY A 7 -11.43 1.05 -3.77
CA GLY A 7 -10.55 0.29 -4.62
C GLY A 7 -11.04 -1.12 -4.88
N SER A 8 -10.52 -1.71 -5.94
CA SER A 8 -10.91 -3.03 -6.39
C SER A 8 -9.78 -3.78 -7.07
N CYS A 9 -9.91 -5.10 -7.15
CA CYS A 9 -9.16 -5.85 -8.16
C CYS A 9 -9.79 -5.61 -9.54
N HIS A 10 -9.04 -5.92 -10.61
CA HIS A 10 -9.49 -5.68 -11.99
C HIS A 10 -10.88 -6.26 -12.30
N CYS A 11 -11.22 -7.44 -11.78
CA CYS A 11 -12.50 -8.10 -12.04
C CYS A 11 -13.60 -7.80 -11.00
N GLY A 12 -13.35 -6.92 -10.03
CA GLY A 12 -14.35 -6.51 -9.02
C GLY A 12 -14.72 -7.52 -7.93
N GLN A 13 -14.15 -8.73 -7.93
CA GLN A 13 -14.42 -9.77 -6.91
C GLN A 13 -13.71 -9.52 -5.57
N VAL A 14 -12.85 -8.51 -5.52
CA VAL A 14 -12.25 -8.00 -4.29
C VAL A 14 -12.47 -6.49 -4.33
N ARG A 15 -13.19 -5.95 -3.35
CA ARG A 15 -13.47 -4.51 -3.22
C ARG A 15 -13.19 -4.07 -1.81
N PHE A 16 -12.67 -2.87 -1.66
CA PHE A 16 -12.35 -2.29 -0.37
C PHE A 16 -12.57 -0.78 -0.39
N ARG A 17 -12.62 -0.19 0.79
CA ARG A 17 -12.47 1.26 0.98
C ARG A 17 -11.38 1.54 2.00
N CYS A 18 -10.75 2.68 1.88
CA CYS A 18 -9.74 3.12 2.84
C CYS A 18 -9.65 4.64 2.91
N THR A 19 -9.29 5.17 4.07
CA THR A 19 -8.96 6.58 4.25
C THR A 19 -7.45 6.75 4.16
N LEU A 20 -6.98 7.51 3.16
CA LEU A 20 -5.55 7.75 2.94
C LEU A 20 -5.30 9.14 2.35
N ASP A 21 -4.05 9.58 2.37
CA ASP A 21 -3.66 10.89 1.87
C ASP A 21 -2.67 10.78 0.70
N LEU A 22 -3.12 11.19 -0.49
CA LEU A 22 -2.33 11.26 -1.72
C LEU A 22 -1.93 12.68 -2.13
N ALA A 23 -2.12 13.68 -1.26
CA ALA A 23 -1.71 15.04 -1.60
C ALA A 23 -0.20 15.14 -1.85
N PRO A 24 0.20 16.13 -2.67
CA PRO A 24 1.58 16.52 -2.85
C PRO A 24 2.31 16.76 -1.52
N GLN A 25 3.63 16.63 -1.55
CA GLN A 25 4.47 16.98 -0.41
C GLN A 25 4.22 18.44 0.01
N GLY A 26 4.01 18.68 1.31
CA GLY A 26 3.69 20.00 1.87
C GLY A 26 2.19 20.31 1.96
N GLU A 27 1.33 19.57 1.25
CA GLU A 27 -0.14 19.71 1.29
C GLU A 27 -0.82 18.53 2.02
N ARG A 28 -0.03 17.62 2.60
CA ARG A 28 -0.55 16.44 3.31
C ARG A 28 -1.13 16.81 4.66
N SER A 29 -2.24 16.17 5.00
CA SER A 29 -2.89 16.21 6.30
C SER A 29 -1.99 15.60 7.39
N PRO A 30 -2.26 15.91 8.67
CA PRO A 30 -1.70 15.14 9.78
C PRO A 30 -1.95 13.64 9.60
N GLN A 31 -0.95 12.83 9.97
CA GLN A 31 -1.04 11.38 9.83
C GLN A 31 -2.08 10.80 10.80
N LEU A 32 -2.77 9.73 10.36
CA LEU A 32 -3.76 9.03 11.19
C LEU A 32 -3.15 8.36 12.44
N ARG A 33 -1.85 8.03 12.37
CA ARG A 33 -1.03 7.54 13.48
C ARG A 33 0.36 8.19 13.39
N PRO A 34 1.06 8.36 14.51
CA PRO A 34 2.42 8.89 14.49
C PRO A 34 3.39 7.90 13.82
N GLY A 35 4.47 8.44 13.27
CA GLY A 35 5.60 7.67 12.75
C GLY A 35 5.86 7.89 11.25
N PRO A 36 7.09 7.65 10.78
CA PRO A 36 7.47 7.95 9.40
C PRO A 36 6.70 7.09 8.37
N TRP A 37 6.13 5.97 8.80
CA TRP A 37 5.47 4.97 7.95
C TRP A 37 4.21 5.47 7.24
N TYR A 38 3.51 6.44 7.84
CA TYR A 38 2.26 7.04 7.31
C TYR A 38 2.52 8.37 6.57
N ALA A 39 3.78 8.80 6.51
CA ALA A 39 4.20 10.11 6.02
C ALA A 39 4.24 10.24 4.49
N THR A 40 4.20 9.12 3.76
CA THR A 40 4.33 9.13 2.29
C THR A 40 3.84 7.81 1.69
N ASN A 41 3.74 7.76 0.36
CA ASN A 41 3.53 6.53 -0.38
C ASN A 41 4.88 5.92 -0.78
N LEU A 42 4.90 4.62 -1.04
CA LEU A 42 6.15 3.86 -1.07
C LEU A 42 6.21 2.89 -2.26
N ARG A 43 7.41 2.69 -2.78
CA ARG A 43 7.78 1.54 -3.63
C ARG A 43 9.05 0.91 -3.06
N CYS A 44 9.16 -0.41 -3.14
CA CYS A 44 10.23 -1.16 -2.48
C CYS A 44 10.92 -2.12 -3.45
N THR A 45 12.24 -2.25 -3.33
CA THR A 45 13.09 -3.12 -4.18
C THR A 45 13.06 -4.59 -3.78
N CYS A 46 12.42 -4.97 -2.66
CA CYS A 46 12.39 -6.36 -2.21
C CYS A 46 11.81 -7.30 -3.27
N SER A 47 12.17 -8.57 -3.19
CA SER A 47 11.87 -9.57 -4.23
C SER A 47 10.37 -9.68 -4.57
N TYR A 48 9.49 -9.47 -3.59
CA TYR A 48 8.04 -9.45 -3.77
C TYR A 48 7.53 -8.13 -4.37
N CYS A 49 7.92 -7.00 -3.78
CA CYS A 49 7.44 -5.68 -4.20
C CYS A 49 7.84 -5.35 -5.64
N ARG A 50 9.07 -5.70 -6.05
CA ARG A 50 9.50 -5.52 -7.44
C ARG A 50 8.72 -6.35 -8.45
N LYS A 51 8.40 -7.60 -8.11
CA LYS A 51 7.69 -8.53 -9.01
C LYS A 51 6.21 -8.17 -9.16
N THR A 52 5.61 -7.64 -8.09
CA THR A 52 4.19 -7.22 -8.09
C THR A 52 3.99 -5.76 -8.49
N ARG A 53 5.07 -4.97 -8.58
CA ARG A 53 5.05 -3.52 -8.84
C ARG A 53 4.09 -2.78 -7.92
N ILE A 54 4.05 -3.21 -6.65
CA ILE A 54 3.14 -2.60 -5.68
C ILE A 54 3.57 -1.18 -5.36
N TRP A 55 2.65 -0.22 -5.52
CA TRP A 55 2.77 1.13 -5.01
C TRP A 55 1.92 1.23 -3.75
N LYS A 56 2.56 1.23 -2.59
CA LYS A 56 1.86 1.04 -1.31
C LYS A 56 1.68 2.36 -0.54
N ALA A 57 0.51 2.52 0.04
CA ALA A 57 0.23 3.50 1.10
C ALA A 57 -0.12 2.75 2.38
N HIS A 58 0.48 3.13 3.50
CA HIS A 58 0.12 2.56 4.80
C HIS A 58 -1.11 3.28 5.37
N VAL A 59 -2.07 2.49 5.86
CA VAL A 59 -3.20 3.00 6.64
C VAL A 59 -3.34 2.15 7.92
N PRO A 60 -3.75 2.76 9.04
CA PRO A 60 -4.21 2.00 10.20
C PRO A 60 -5.32 1.03 9.83
N ALA A 61 -5.43 -0.10 10.54
CA ALA A 61 -6.46 -1.09 10.25
C ALA A 61 -7.89 -0.53 10.33
N GLU A 62 -8.14 0.38 11.26
CA GLU A 62 -9.41 1.11 11.45
C GLU A 62 -9.76 2.06 10.29
N ALA A 63 -8.78 2.41 9.46
CA ALA A 63 -8.97 3.24 8.26
C ALA A 63 -9.12 2.40 6.98
N PHE A 64 -9.32 1.09 7.09
CA PHE A 64 -9.51 0.17 5.98
C PHE A 64 -10.71 -0.74 6.22
N GLU A 65 -11.49 -1.00 5.17
CA GLU A 65 -12.58 -1.97 5.20
C GLU A 65 -12.61 -2.80 3.92
N LEU A 66 -12.70 -4.13 4.07
CA LEU A 66 -12.94 -5.05 2.97
C LEU A 66 -14.45 -5.14 2.72
N LEU A 67 -14.89 -4.71 1.54
CA LEU A 67 -16.31 -4.65 1.16
C LEU A 67 -16.76 -5.94 0.46
N GLU A 68 -15.87 -6.54 -0.36
CA GLU A 68 -16.10 -7.81 -1.05
C GLU A 68 -14.80 -8.62 -1.04
N GLY A 69 -14.89 -9.91 -0.75
CA GLY A 69 -13.74 -10.76 -0.45
C GLY A 69 -13.84 -12.20 -0.96
N ALA A 70 -14.90 -12.58 -1.69
CA ALA A 70 -15.07 -13.94 -2.21
C ALA A 70 -13.86 -14.37 -3.08
N GLY A 71 -13.30 -13.44 -3.86
CA GLY A 71 -12.13 -13.66 -4.69
C GLY A 71 -10.78 -13.58 -3.97
N LEU A 72 -10.73 -13.30 -2.66
CA LEU A 72 -9.50 -12.96 -1.95
C LEU A 72 -8.59 -14.19 -1.74
N GLY A 73 -7.37 -14.10 -2.26
CA GLY A 73 -6.25 -14.99 -1.99
C GLY A 73 -5.28 -14.34 -1.02
N ARG A 74 -4.55 -15.18 -0.28
CA ARG A 74 -3.56 -14.77 0.72
C ARG A 74 -2.26 -15.49 0.47
N TYR A 75 -1.16 -14.77 0.59
CA TYR A 75 0.18 -15.31 0.45
C TYR A 75 1.08 -14.76 1.56
N ARG A 76 1.86 -15.65 2.19
CA ARG A 76 2.86 -15.34 3.22
C ARG A 76 4.16 -16.00 2.81
N PHE A 77 5.28 -15.33 3.06
CA PHE A 77 6.62 -15.86 2.86
C PHE A 77 7.57 -15.23 3.90
N GLY A 78 8.84 -15.66 3.92
CA GLY A 78 9.82 -15.13 4.86
C GLY A 78 9.40 -15.41 6.30
N SER A 79 9.35 -14.36 7.13
CA SER A 79 8.87 -14.47 8.51
C SER A 79 7.39 -14.86 8.64
N GLY A 80 6.62 -14.77 7.56
CA GLY A 80 5.18 -15.01 7.55
C GLY A 80 4.35 -13.89 8.21
N THR A 81 4.97 -12.79 8.63
CA THR A 81 4.29 -11.69 9.34
C THR A 81 3.34 -10.92 8.44
N ILE A 82 3.72 -10.70 7.17
CA ILE A 82 2.93 -9.93 6.23
C ILE A 82 2.04 -10.87 5.41
N GLU A 83 0.72 -10.66 5.49
CA GLU A 83 -0.27 -11.30 4.64
C GLU A 83 -0.46 -10.48 3.37
N HIS A 84 0.03 -10.98 2.24
CA HIS A 84 -0.17 -10.35 0.95
C HIS A 84 -1.49 -10.81 0.32
N CYS A 85 -2.37 -9.87 0.01
CA CYS A 85 -3.71 -10.13 -0.50
C CYS A 85 -3.81 -9.81 -1.99
N PHE A 86 -4.38 -10.75 -2.73
CA PHE A 86 -4.57 -10.64 -4.19
C PHE A 86 -5.88 -11.27 -4.61
N CYS A 87 -6.37 -10.94 -5.80
CA CYS A 87 -7.53 -11.62 -6.35
C CYS A 87 -7.11 -12.95 -7.00
N ARG A 88 -7.71 -14.06 -6.57
CA ARG A 88 -7.45 -15.40 -7.14
C ARG A 88 -7.92 -15.54 -8.59
N ASN A 89 -8.88 -14.72 -9.01
CA ASN A 89 -9.43 -14.75 -10.36
C ASN A 89 -8.57 -13.97 -11.37
N CYS A 90 -8.21 -12.71 -11.07
CA CYS A 90 -7.47 -11.85 -12.00
C CYS A 90 -5.99 -11.62 -11.62
N GLY A 91 -5.50 -12.23 -10.54
CA GLY A 91 -4.10 -12.14 -10.09
C GLY A 91 -3.69 -10.78 -9.50
N THR A 92 -4.55 -9.76 -9.53
CA THR A 92 -4.21 -8.40 -9.08
C THR A 92 -3.93 -8.37 -7.58
N THR A 93 -2.75 -7.88 -7.19
CA THR A 93 -2.42 -7.55 -5.79
C THR A 93 -3.15 -6.28 -5.35
N THR A 94 -3.98 -6.39 -4.32
CA THR A 94 -4.86 -5.31 -3.85
C THR A 94 -4.31 -4.60 -2.61
N PHE A 95 -3.97 -5.35 -1.58
CA PHE A 95 -3.41 -4.81 -0.34
C PHE A 95 -2.56 -5.86 0.38
N SER A 96 -1.90 -5.50 1.46
CA SER A 96 -1.28 -6.44 2.41
C SER A 96 -1.65 -6.05 3.83
N ARG A 97 -1.67 -7.00 4.76
CA ARG A 97 -1.98 -6.77 6.17
C ARG A 97 -0.83 -7.27 7.04
N ALA A 98 -0.54 -6.53 8.09
CA ALA A 98 0.44 -6.93 9.09
C ALA A 98 0.13 -6.22 10.42
N ASP A 99 0.84 -6.65 11.45
CA ASP A 99 0.78 -6.09 12.80
C ASP A 99 2.21 -5.90 13.30
N PHE A 100 2.58 -4.66 13.56
CA PHE A 100 3.89 -4.28 14.05
C PHE A 100 3.75 -3.22 15.14
N GLU A 101 4.34 -3.46 16.30
CA GLU A 101 4.31 -2.52 17.44
C GLU A 101 4.87 -1.14 17.06
N VAL A 102 5.97 -1.10 16.28
CA VAL A 102 6.59 0.15 15.80
C VAL A 102 5.68 0.97 14.87
N MET A 103 4.61 0.36 14.34
CA MET A 103 3.59 1.03 13.53
C MET A 103 2.30 1.32 14.34
N GLY A 104 2.33 1.12 15.65
CA GLY A 104 1.17 1.29 16.52
C GLY A 104 0.12 0.18 16.38
N GLY A 105 0.55 -1.02 15.99
CA GLY A 105 -0.31 -2.21 15.91
C GLY A 105 -0.76 -2.57 14.49
N PRO A 106 -1.96 -3.17 14.31
CA PRO A 106 -2.45 -3.62 13.01
C PRO A 106 -2.56 -2.49 11.98
N PHE A 107 -2.15 -2.79 10.74
CA PHE A 107 -2.19 -1.86 9.62
C PHE A 107 -2.39 -2.57 8.28
N VAL A 108 -2.68 -1.79 7.24
CA VAL A 108 -2.86 -2.26 5.87
C VAL A 108 -1.95 -1.47 4.92
N CYS A 109 -1.22 -2.16 4.05
CA CYS A 109 -0.55 -1.58 2.89
C CYS A 109 -1.52 -1.62 1.70
N VAL A 110 -2.15 -0.51 1.35
CA VAL A 110 -3.06 -0.40 0.20
C VAL A 110 -2.26 -0.19 -1.08
N ASN A 111 -2.54 -0.95 -2.14
CA ASN A 111 -1.97 -0.68 -3.45
C ASN A 111 -2.70 0.50 -4.10
N VAL A 112 -2.05 1.66 -4.16
CA VAL A 112 -2.61 2.93 -4.66
C VAL A 112 -3.07 2.79 -6.12
N ALA A 113 -2.40 1.97 -6.93
CA ALA A 113 -2.78 1.69 -8.31
C ALA A 113 -4.08 0.88 -8.47
N ARG A 114 -4.75 0.55 -7.35
CA ARG A 114 -6.02 -0.20 -7.28
C ARG A 114 -7.16 0.61 -6.70
N LEU A 115 -6.96 1.92 -6.52
CA LEU A 115 -8.02 2.84 -6.18
C LEU A 115 -8.78 3.21 -7.47
N ASP A 116 -10.11 3.14 -7.40
CA ASP A 116 -11.00 3.32 -8.54
C ASP A 116 -11.40 4.80 -8.73
N ASP A 117 -11.32 5.60 -7.67
CA ASP A 117 -11.86 6.97 -7.57
C ASP A 117 -10.78 8.02 -7.32
N VAL A 118 -9.56 7.80 -7.81
CA VAL A 118 -8.45 8.77 -7.78
C VAL A 118 -8.18 9.30 -9.19
N PRO A 119 -8.27 10.62 -9.42
CA PRO A 119 -7.89 11.23 -10.69
C PRO A 119 -6.42 10.96 -11.04
N PHE A 120 -6.12 10.77 -12.33
CA PHE A 120 -4.75 10.46 -12.76
C PHE A 120 -3.76 11.56 -12.41
N GLU A 121 -4.18 12.83 -12.47
CA GLU A 121 -3.35 13.98 -12.11
C GLU A 121 -2.96 13.96 -10.61
N ALA A 122 -3.84 13.43 -9.77
CA ALA A 122 -3.54 13.24 -8.35
C ALA A 122 -2.53 12.09 -8.15
N LEU A 123 -2.62 11.02 -8.94
CA LEU A 123 -1.63 9.95 -8.92
C LEU A 123 -0.25 10.45 -9.38
N ASP A 124 -0.18 11.26 -10.44
CA ASP A 124 1.08 11.82 -10.94
C ASP A 124 1.79 12.71 -9.91
N ARG A 125 1.01 13.46 -9.10
CA ARG A 125 1.54 14.36 -8.08
C ARG A 125 1.77 13.71 -6.71
N ALA A 126 1.24 12.51 -6.50
CA ALA A 126 1.36 11.84 -5.21
C ALA A 126 2.83 11.47 -4.93
N PRO A 127 3.41 11.91 -3.80
CA PRO A 127 4.81 11.65 -3.51
C PRO A 127 5.04 10.16 -3.31
N VAL A 128 6.17 9.66 -3.83
CA VAL A 128 6.63 8.28 -3.65
C VAL A 128 8.05 8.29 -3.12
N ARG A 129 8.26 7.69 -1.95
CA ARG A 129 9.59 7.38 -1.43
C ARG A 129 9.96 5.95 -1.80
N LEU A 130 11.22 5.75 -2.16
CA LEU A 130 11.76 4.42 -2.46
C LEU A 130 12.37 3.80 -1.21
N GLU A 131 12.23 2.50 -1.05
CA GLU A 131 12.76 1.71 0.07
C GLU A 131 13.67 0.60 -0.43
N ASP A 132 14.83 0.42 0.21
CA ASP A 132 15.78 -0.64 -0.12
C ASP A 132 15.54 -1.96 0.60
N GLY A 133 14.35 -2.52 0.40
CA GLY A 133 14.01 -3.84 0.95
C GLY A 133 14.72 -5.01 0.25
N ALA A 134 15.59 -4.77 -0.74
CA ALA A 134 16.47 -5.82 -1.26
C ALA A 134 17.64 -6.11 -0.31
N ASN A 135 18.02 -5.14 0.52
CA ASN A 135 19.10 -5.23 1.50
C ASN A 135 18.58 -5.14 2.94
N ASP A 136 17.26 -5.33 3.15
CA ASP A 136 16.58 -5.18 4.44
C ASP A 136 16.80 -3.79 5.11
N ASP A 137 16.95 -2.74 4.29
CA ASP A 137 17.12 -1.36 4.74
C ASP A 137 15.98 -0.48 4.18
N TRP A 138 14.87 -0.43 4.92
CA TRP A 138 13.69 0.37 4.53
C TRP A 138 13.88 1.88 4.77
N GLU A 139 14.95 2.29 5.45
CA GLU A 139 15.31 3.70 5.69
C GLU A 139 16.22 4.26 4.59
N ALA A 140 16.95 3.42 3.88
CA ALA A 140 17.73 3.81 2.71
C ALA A 140 16.88 3.98 1.44
N ILE A 141 17.34 4.91 0.59
CA ILE A 141 16.89 5.04 -0.80
C ILE A 141 17.84 4.21 -1.67
N PRO A 142 17.35 3.22 -2.42
CA PRO A 142 18.20 2.38 -3.26
C PRO A 142 18.89 3.21 -4.36
N ALA A 143 20.17 2.92 -4.62
CA ALA A 143 20.95 3.61 -5.65
C ALA A 143 20.41 3.37 -7.09
N HIS A 144 19.78 2.23 -7.34
CA HIS A 144 19.29 1.83 -8.67
C HIS A 144 17.86 1.30 -8.60
N ALA A 145 16.89 2.16 -8.88
CA ALA A 145 15.47 1.83 -8.73
C ALA A 145 14.55 2.44 -9.81
N GLY A 146 15.10 2.96 -10.91
CA GLY A 146 14.30 3.57 -12.00
C GLY A 146 13.36 2.59 -12.72
N TRP A 147 13.53 1.29 -12.52
CA TRP A 147 12.67 0.23 -13.05
C TRP A 147 11.45 -0.07 -12.16
N LEU A 148 11.35 0.51 -10.96
CA LEU A 148 10.20 0.32 -10.04
C LEU A 148 8.94 1.04 -10.50
#